data_AF-A0A386UKF0-F1
#
_entry.id   AF-A0A386UKF0-F1
#
_cell.length_a   1.000
_cell.length_b   1.000
_cell.length_c   1.000
_cell.angle_alpha   90.00
_cell.angle_beta   90.00
_cell.angle_gamma   90.00
#
_symmetry.space_group_name_H-M   'P 1'
#
loop_
_entity.id
_entity.type
_entity.pdbx_description
1 polymer ?
#
loop_
_entity_poly.entity_id
_entity_poly.type
_entity_poly.pdbx_seq_one_letter_code
_entity_poly.pdbx_strand_id
1 'polypeptide(L)'
;MYRTLLAPLAALTLAGTALAQDAPPELPRLSAALKDPGLAAAFDAMTARQPLPDWLDGSLVESATRAAAFDGKEWLVMSACKAHDCAAHRIAVLYDPKDGAMHGVLSETDDTVERLTWLGIGGGAESIDGRTILYAALTGSLDNHPQAFNYD
;
A
#
# COMPACT_ATOMS: atom_id res chain seq x y z
N MET A 1 30.37 33.58 -68.94
CA MET A 1 29.01 33.08 -68.65
C MET A 1 29.11 31.62 -68.18
N TYR A 2 28.99 31.35 -66.88
CA TYR A 2 28.50 30.04 -66.42
C TYR A 2 27.87 30.17 -65.03
N ARG A 3 26.68 29.57 -64.92
CA ARG A 3 25.67 29.59 -63.85
C ARG A 3 26.19 29.21 -62.47
N THR A 4 25.83 30.04 -61.49
CA THR A 4 25.70 29.69 -60.07
C THR A 4 24.65 28.59 -59.90
N LEU A 5 25.02 27.47 -59.27
CA LEU A 5 24.08 26.43 -58.83
C LEU A 5 23.95 26.53 -57.30
N LEU A 6 22.80 27.02 -56.84
CA LEU A 6 22.35 26.93 -55.46
C LEU A 6 21.92 25.49 -55.17
N ALA A 7 22.55 24.86 -54.19
CA ALA A 7 22.10 23.58 -53.62
C ALA A 7 21.18 23.87 -52.41
N PRO A 8 19.99 23.24 -52.31
CA PRO A 8 19.14 23.41 -51.13
C PRO A 8 19.63 22.48 -50.00
N LEU A 9 19.92 23.04 -48.83
CA LEU A 9 20.05 22.28 -47.58
C LEU A 9 18.66 21.79 -47.16
N ALA A 10 18.42 20.47 -47.26
CA ALA A 10 17.28 19.83 -46.61
C ALA A 10 17.65 19.59 -45.13
N ALA A 11 17.06 20.36 -44.22
CA ALA A 11 17.16 20.14 -42.78
C ALA A 11 16.23 18.96 -42.39
N LEU A 12 16.82 17.82 -42.01
CA LEU A 12 16.10 16.71 -41.40
C LEU A 12 15.74 17.09 -39.95
N THR A 13 14.47 17.39 -39.70
CA THR A 13 13.94 17.50 -38.33
C THR A 13 13.62 16.09 -37.83
N LEU A 14 14.51 15.52 -37.01
CA LEU A 14 14.20 14.34 -36.21
C LEU A 14 13.19 14.73 -35.12
N ALA A 15 11.92 14.42 -35.37
CA ALA A 15 10.90 14.45 -34.33
C ALA A 15 11.19 13.31 -33.35
N GLY A 16 11.84 13.62 -32.24
CA GLY A 16 12.01 12.67 -31.14
C GLY A 16 10.65 12.39 -30.51
N THR A 17 10.14 11.16 -30.67
CA THR A 17 9.00 10.68 -29.89
C THR A 17 9.46 10.52 -28.45
N ALA A 18 9.03 11.42 -27.57
CA ALA A 18 9.18 11.23 -26.14
C ALA A 18 8.35 10.01 -25.74
N LEU A 19 9.00 8.88 -25.47
CA LEU A 19 8.36 7.75 -24.81
C LEU A 19 8.14 8.16 -23.35
N ALA A 20 6.88 8.35 -22.97
CA ALA A 20 6.50 8.38 -21.56
C ALA A 20 6.95 7.04 -20.97
N GLN A 21 7.85 7.08 -19.98
CA GLN A 21 8.22 5.88 -19.23
C GLN A 21 6.95 5.40 -18.52
N ASP A 22 6.46 4.21 -18.86
CA ASP A 22 5.37 3.55 -18.15
C ASP A 22 5.78 3.45 -16.67
N ALA A 23 5.19 4.30 -15.84
CA ALA A 23 5.29 4.13 -14.41
C ALA A 23 4.71 2.75 -14.07
N PRO A 24 5.32 1.99 -13.14
CA PRO A 24 4.73 0.75 -12.66
C PRO A 24 3.27 1.02 -12.25
N PRO A 25 2.33 0.10 -12.55
CA PRO A 25 0.93 0.28 -12.18
C PRO A 25 0.84 0.57 -10.67
N GLU A 26 0.14 1.67 -10.32
CA GLU A 26 -0.11 2.02 -8.92
C GLU A 26 -0.93 0.90 -8.27
N LEU A 27 -0.42 0.34 -7.18
CA LEU A 27 -1.13 -0.67 -6.40
C LEU A 27 -2.38 -0.04 -5.77
N PRO A 28 -3.52 -0.76 -5.75
CA PRO A 28 -4.77 -0.22 -5.20
C PRO A 28 -4.60 0.08 -3.70
N ARG A 29 -5.14 1.21 -3.26
CA ARG A 29 -5.30 1.53 -1.83
C ARG A 29 -6.41 0.68 -1.22
N LEU A 30 -6.48 0.60 0.11
CA LEU A 30 -7.39 -0.29 0.84
C LEU A 30 -8.84 -0.23 0.34
N SER A 31 -9.45 0.96 0.21
CA SER A 31 -10.84 1.14 -0.21
C SER A 31 -11.11 0.66 -1.64
N ALA A 32 -10.13 0.81 -2.53
CA ALA A 32 -10.21 0.31 -3.90
C ALA A 32 -9.95 -1.20 -3.94
N ALA A 33 -9.00 -1.68 -3.13
CA ALA A 33 -8.64 -3.09 -2.99
C ALA A 33 -9.82 -3.92 -2.46
N LEU A 34 -10.58 -3.41 -1.49
CA LEU A 34 -11.77 -4.06 -0.93
C LEU A 34 -12.96 -4.14 -1.90
N LYS A 35 -12.87 -3.58 -3.11
CA LYS A 35 -13.85 -3.82 -4.17
C LYS A 35 -13.57 -5.13 -4.93
N ASP A 36 -12.37 -5.68 -4.79
CA ASP A 36 -12.05 -7.02 -5.27
C ASP A 36 -12.70 -8.07 -4.35
N PRO A 37 -13.47 -9.03 -4.89
CA PRO A 37 -14.16 -10.02 -4.05
C PRO A 37 -13.23 -10.92 -3.23
N GLY A 38 -12.03 -11.23 -3.75
CA GLY A 38 -11.06 -12.06 -3.02
C GLY A 38 -10.49 -11.32 -1.83
N LEU A 39 -10.12 -10.06 -2.03
CA LEU A 39 -9.58 -9.21 -0.98
C LEU A 39 -10.64 -8.83 0.06
N ALA A 40 -11.88 -8.57 -0.37
CA ALA A 40 -13.02 -8.39 0.54
C ALA A 40 -13.25 -9.63 1.42
N ALA A 41 -13.25 -10.83 0.81
CA ALA A 41 -13.40 -12.08 1.56
C ALA A 41 -12.24 -12.31 2.55
N ALA A 42 -11.02 -11.95 2.17
CA ALA A 42 -9.85 -12.02 3.05
C ALA A 42 -9.97 -11.04 4.23
N PHE A 43 -10.48 -9.83 3.99
CA PHE A 43 -10.75 -8.84 5.02
C PHE A 43 -11.84 -9.30 5.99
N ASP A 44 -12.94 -9.86 5.48
CA ASP A 44 -14.01 -10.44 6.30
C ASP A 44 -13.47 -11.59 7.17
N ALA A 45 -12.66 -12.48 6.60
CA ALA A 45 -12.05 -13.59 7.34
C ALA A 45 -11.09 -13.11 8.45
N MET A 46 -10.28 -12.09 8.15
CA MET A 46 -9.35 -11.47 9.11
C MET A 46 -10.09 -10.82 10.30
N THR A 47 -11.26 -10.22 10.04
CA THR A 47 -12.02 -9.43 11.02
C THR A 47 -13.12 -10.21 11.73
N ALA A 48 -13.45 -11.42 11.29
CA ALA A 48 -14.60 -12.24 11.74
C ALA A 48 -14.75 -12.44 13.26
N ARG A 49 -13.70 -12.21 14.07
CA ARG A 49 -13.72 -12.42 15.53
C ARG A 49 -13.65 -11.14 16.35
N GLN A 50 -13.63 -9.98 15.71
CA GLN A 50 -13.45 -8.69 16.40
C GLN A 50 -14.58 -7.74 16.03
N PRO A 51 -15.13 -6.98 16.98
CA PRO A 51 -15.99 -5.87 16.62
C PRO A 51 -15.15 -4.83 15.86
N LEU A 52 -15.65 -4.42 14.70
CA LEU A 52 -15.05 -3.36 13.91
C LEU A 52 -15.65 -2.01 14.31
N PRO A 53 -14.85 -0.93 14.36
CA PRO A 53 -15.38 0.39 14.59
C PRO A 53 -16.09 0.92 13.33
N ASP A 54 -17.24 1.58 13.53
CA ASP A 54 -18.11 2.10 12.46
C ASP A 54 -17.38 3.03 11.46
N TRP A 55 -16.26 3.65 11.86
CA TRP A 55 -15.51 4.55 10.98
C TRP A 55 -14.91 3.85 9.77
N LEU A 56 -14.70 2.53 9.82
CA LEU A 56 -14.20 1.74 8.69
C LEU A 56 -15.16 1.71 7.49
N ASP A 57 -16.46 1.86 7.74
CA ASP A 57 -17.49 1.95 6.69
C ASP A 57 -17.61 3.38 6.11
N GLY A 58 -16.88 4.33 6.69
CA GLY A 58 -16.94 5.75 6.35
C GLY A 58 -15.91 6.19 5.31
N SER A 59 -15.63 7.49 5.29
CA SER A 59 -14.56 8.05 4.47
C SER A 59 -13.20 7.76 5.11
N LEU A 60 -12.33 7.11 4.34
CA LEU A 60 -10.97 6.78 4.75
C LEU A 60 -9.97 7.78 4.17
N VAL A 61 -8.92 8.06 4.93
CA VAL A 61 -7.68 8.68 4.43
C VAL A 61 -6.65 7.58 4.34
N GLU A 62 -6.05 7.39 3.16
CA GLU A 62 -5.27 6.19 2.84
C GLU A 62 -3.86 6.55 2.35
N SER A 63 -2.89 5.78 2.82
CA SER A 63 -1.53 5.81 2.28
C SER A 63 -1.46 5.01 0.97
N ALA A 64 -0.39 5.26 0.21
CA ALA A 64 -0.08 4.40 -0.94
C ALA A 64 0.31 3.01 -0.47
N THR A 65 -0.14 1.98 -1.16
CA THR A 65 0.19 0.59 -0.86
C THR A 65 1.70 0.35 -1.00
N ARG A 66 2.26 -0.41 -0.07
CA ARG A 66 3.67 -0.79 -0.02
C ARG A 66 3.84 -2.28 -0.18
N ALA A 67 5.04 -2.68 -0.54
CA ALA A 67 5.48 -4.07 -0.46
C ALA A 67 6.35 -4.24 0.78
N ALA A 68 6.27 -5.40 1.41
CA ALA A 68 7.19 -5.87 2.44
C ALA A 68 7.38 -7.37 2.25
N ALA A 69 8.43 -7.94 2.83
CA ALA A 69 8.69 -9.37 2.73
C ALA A 69 9.11 -9.96 4.08
N PHE A 70 8.57 -11.14 4.40
CA PHE A 70 8.97 -11.95 5.54
C PHE A 70 8.51 -13.40 5.32
N ASP A 71 9.19 -14.36 5.96
CA ASP A 71 8.89 -15.80 5.83
C ASP A 71 8.93 -16.29 4.36
N GLY A 72 9.79 -15.67 3.54
CA GLY A 72 9.90 -15.97 2.11
C GLY A 72 8.66 -15.59 1.29
N LYS A 73 7.78 -14.76 1.86
CA LYS A 73 6.54 -14.28 1.23
C LYS A 73 6.62 -12.77 1.00
N GLU A 74 6.11 -12.35 -0.15
CA GLU A 74 5.87 -10.94 -0.45
C GLU A 74 4.44 -10.58 -0.02
N TRP A 75 4.32 -9.44 0.67
CA TRP A 75 3.08 -8.94 1.23
C TRP A 75 2.76 -7.56 0.69
N LEU A 76 1.50 -7.32 0.36
CA LEU A 76 0.97 -5.98 0.14
C LEU A 76 0.59 -5.39 1.50
N VAL A 77 1.14 -4.21 1.81
CA VAL A 77 0.86 -3.47 3.04
C VAL A 77 0.01 -2.25 2.70
N MET A 78 -1.19 -2.18 3.27
CA MET A 78 -2.13 -1.09 3.09
C MET A 78 -2.47 -0.48 4.44
N SER A 79 -2.60 0.84 4.51
CA SER A 79 -3.02 1.52 5.73
C SER A 79 -4.00 2.64 5.43
N ALA A 80 -4.90 2.86 6.39
CA ALA A 80 -5.91 3.90 6.34
C ALA A 80 -6.19 4.45 7.74
N CYS A 81 -6.85 5.59 7.79
CA CYS A 81 -7.27 6.22 9.02
C CYS A 81 -8.62 6.93 8.85
N LYS A 82 -9.30 7.15 9.99
CA LYS A 82 -10.58 7.87 10.03
C LYS A 82 -10.38 9.31 9.54
N ALA A 83 -11.19 9.72 8.57
CA ALA A 83 -11.14 11.10 8.08
C ALA A 83 -11.32 12.11 9.22
N HIS A 84 -10.50 13.17 9.18
CA HIS A 84 -10.44 14.25 10.19
C HIS A 84 -9.97 13.83 11.59
N ASP A 85 -9.59 12.57 11.80
CA ASP A 85 -9.23 12.03 13.12
C ASP A 85 -8.15 10.94 13.01
N CYS A 86 -7.25 11.11 12.03
CA CYS A 86 -6.27 10.10 11.68
C CYS A 86 -5.29 9.77 12.80
N ALA A 87 -5.05 10.73 13.70
CA ALA A 87 -4.12 10.54 14.78
C ALA A 87 -4.63 9.55 15.84
N ALA A 88 -5.95 9.41 15.97
CA ALA A 88 -6.58 8.58 16.99
C ALA A 88 -7.03 7.22 16.45
N HIS A 89 -7.40 7.14 15.18
CA HIS A 89 -8.03 5.94 14.60
C HIS A 89 -7.34 5.52 13.29
N ARG A 90 -6.68 4.37 13.32
CA ARG A 90 -5.91 3.85 12.18
C ARG A 90 -6.09 2.35 12.01
N ILE A 91 -5.94 1.88 10.79
CA ILE A 91 -5.84 0.48 10.43
C ILE A 91 -4.64 0.26 9.51
N ALA A 92 -3.96 -0.86 9.68
CA ALA A 92 -3.03 -1.39 8.70
C ALA A 92 -3.32 -2.87 8.45
N VAL A 93 -3.10 -3.32 7.22
CA VAL A 93 -3.28 -4.71 6.80
C VAL A 93 -2.11 -5.18 5.94
N LEU A 94 -1.77 -6.46 6.10
CA LEU A 94 -0.88 -7.25 5.26
C LEU A 94 -1.75 -8.22 4.45
N TYR A 95 -1.53 -8.29 3.15
CA TYR A 95 -2.23 -9.23 2.27
C TYR A 95 -1.22 -10.01 1.42
N ASP A 96 -1.31 -11.34 1.47
CA ASP A 96 -0.58 -12.25 0.59
C ASP A 96 -1.39 -12.45 -0.70
N PRO A 97 -0.95 -11.90 -1.84
CA PRO A 97 -1.69 -12.02 -3.09
C PRO A 97 -1.69 -13.44 -3.69
N LYS A 98 -0.83 -14.34 -3.20
CA LYS A 98 -0.75 -15.73 -3.69
C LYS A 98 -1.74 -16.63 -2.95
N ASP A 99 -1.75 -16.55 -1.62
CA ASP A 99 -2.53 -17.45 -0.78
C ASP A 99 -3.84 -16.81 -0.25
N GLY A 100 -4.01 -15.50 -0.42
CA GLY A 100 -5.17 -14.76 0.06
C GLY A 100 -5.18 -14.54 1.59
N ALA A 101 -4.07 -14.85 2.28
CA ALA A 101 -3.95 -14.60 3.71
C ALA A 101 -3.95 -13.10 4.01
N MET A 102 -4.66 -12.69 5.06
CA MET A 102 -4.68 -11.30 5.51
C MET A 102 -4.53 -11.19 7.02
N HIS A 103 -3.67 -10.27 7.44
CA HIS A 103 -3.42 -9.94 8.83
C HIS A 103 -3.49 -8.44 9.03
N GLY A 104 -3.85 -7.97 10.22
CA GLY A 104 -4.06 -6.54 10.42
C GLY A 104 -3.90 -6.09 11.86
N VAL A 105 -3.96 -4.78 12.01
CA VAL A 105 -3.99 -4.11 13.30
C VAL A 105 -4.91 -2.90 13.22
N LEU A 106 -5.79 -2.77 14.21
CA LEU A 106 -6.48 -1.51 14.52
C LEU A 106 -5.75 -0.81 15.64
N SER A 107 -5.54 0.49 15.50
CA SER A 107 -5.01 1.38 16.52
C SER A 107 -6.08 2.39 16.90
N GLU A 108 -6.45 2.39 18.17
CA GLU A 108 -7.38 3.33 18.79
C GLU A 108 -6.63 4.04 19.93
N THR A 109 -6.47 5.35 19.85
CA THR A 109 -5.77 6.14 20.88
C THR A 109 -6.75 6.98 21.68
N ASP A 110 -6.76 6.80 23.00
CA ASP A 110 -7.47 7.64 23.96
C ASP A 110 -6.45 8.45 24.79
N ASP A 111 -6.56 9.78 24.83
CA ASP A 111 -5.66 10.72 25.54
C ASP A 111 -4.14 10.48 25.35
N THR A 112 -3.58 9.49 26.07
CA THR A 112 -2.16 9.13 26.09
C THR A 112 -1.90 7.63 25.86
N VAL A 113 -2.94 6.82 25.70
CA VAL A 113 -2.84 5.36 25.57
C VAL A 113 -3.25 4.93 24.17
N GLU A 114 -2.35 4.24 23.48
CA GLU A 114 -2.64 3.56 22.22
C GLU A 114 -3.05 2.12 22.50
N ARG A 115 -4.20 1.71 21.97
CA ARG A 115 -4.73 0.35 22.06
C ARG A 115 -4.65 -0.32 20.70
N LEU A 116 -3.95 -1.45 20.64
CA LEU A 116 -3.80 -2.25 19.43
C LEU A 116 -4.68 -3.49 19.47
N THR A 117 -5.59 -3.62 18.50
CA THR A 117 -6.38 -4.83 18.26
C THR A 117 -5.80 -5.55 17.06
N TRP A 118 -5.18 -6.71 17.30
CA TRP A 118 -4.56 -7.52 16.27
C TRP A 118 -5.58 -8.44 15.58
N LEU A 119 -5.58 -8.43 14.26
CA LEU A 119 -6.57 -9.09 13.41
C LEU A 119 -5.92 -10.22 12.62
N GLY A 120 -6.54 -11.40 12.61
CA GLY A 120 -6.04 -12.56 11.88
C GLY A 120 -4.67 -13.12 12.32
N ILE A 121 -4.07 -12.66 13.43
CA ILE A 121 -2.76 -13.16 13.91
C ILE A 121 -2.92 -14.51 14.62
N GLY A 122 -2.29 -15.56 14.11
CA GLY A 122 -2.49 -16.96 14.52
C GLY A 122 -1.30 -17.62 15.23
N GLY A 123 -0.14 -16.96 15.27
CA GLY A 123 1.07 -17.45 15.95
C GLY A 123 2.15 -17.96 15.00
N GLY A 124 2.04 -17.72 13.70
CA GLY A 124 3.11 -17.96 12.73
C GLY A 124 4.10 -16.79 12.66
N ALA A 125 4.83 -16.67 11.54
CA ALA A 125 5.81 -15.60 11.32
C ALA A 125 5.18 -14.19 11.38
N GLU A 126 3.88 -14.06 11.09
CA GLU A 126 3.14 -12.81 11.20
C GLU A 126 3.08 -12.27 12.64
N SER A 127 3.33 -13.13 13.64
CA SER A 127 3.23 -12.77 15.06
C SER A 127 4.37 -11.88 15.57
N ILE A 128 5.50 -11.81 14.86
CA ILE A 128 6.67 -10.98 15.22
C ILE A 128 6.93 -9.95 14.12
N ASP A 129 7.36 -10.42 12.95
CA ASP A 129 7.74 -9.56 11.84
C ASP A 129 6.53 -8.89 11.20
N GLY A 130 5.46 -9.65 11.00
CA GLY A 130 4.19 -9.11 10.51
C GLY A 130 3.65 -8.01 11.43
N ARG A 131 3.70 -8.20 12.76
CA ARG A 131 3.31 -7.15 13.73
C ARG A 131 4.17 -5.90 13.62
N THR A 132 5.47 -6.07 13.43
CA THR A 132 6.41 -4.96 13.29
C THR A 132 6.12 -4.16 12.03
N ILE A 133 5.88 -4.82 10.89
CA ILE A 133 5.53 -4.17 9.62
C ILE A 133 4.19 -3.44 9.73
N LEU A 134 3.18 -4.11 10.31
CA LEU A 134 1.86 -3.52 10.54
C LEU A 134 1.94 -2.24 11.37
N TYR A 135 2.70 -2.24 12.47
CA TYR A 135 2.88 -1.06 13.30
C TYR A 135 3.71 0.03 12.60
N ALA A 136 4.71 -0.35 11.81
CA ALA A 136 5.46 0.58 10.96
C ALA A 136 4.58 1.26 9.90
N ALA A 137 3.58 0.56 9.37
CA ALA A 137 2.60 1.13 8.46
C ALA A 137 1.66 2.13 9.16
N LEU A 138 1.22 1.84 10.40
CA LEU A 138 0.41 2.77 11.20
C LEU A 138 1.15 4.08 11.52
N THR A 139 2.43 3.98 11.86
CA THR A 139 3.26 5.13 12.26
C THR A 139 3.79 5.94 11.07
N GLY A 140 3.61 5.44 9.84
CA GLY A 140 4.19 6.02 8.62
C GLY A 140 5.67 5.71 8.42
N SER A 141 6.30 4.92 9.30
CA SER A 141 7.71 4.51 9.17
C SER A 141 7.94 3.72 7.88
N LEU A 142 6.99 2.86 7.50
CA LEU A 142 7.08 2.09 6.25
C LEU A 142 7.03 3.01 5.02
N ASP A 143 6.20 4.06 5.06
CA ASP A 143 6.15 5.05 3.97
C ASP A 143 7.45 5.85 3.86
N ASN A 144 8.05 6.20 4.99
CA ASN A 144 9.32 6.94 5.04
C ASN A 144 10.52 6.07 4.66
N HIS A 145 10.45 4.75 4.88
CA HIS A 145 11.54 3.80 4.67
C HIS A 145 11.04 2.51 3.99
N PRO A 146 10.59 2.58 2.72
CA PRO A 146 9.85 1.49 2.06
C PRO A 146 10.67 0.22 1.79
N GLN A 147 11.99 0.26 1.99
CA GLN A 147 12.89 -0.89 1.78
C GLN A 147 13.47 -1.43 3.09
N ALA A 148 13.14 -0.84 4.24
CA ALA A 148 13.72 -1.20 5.53
C ALA A 148 12.96 -2.32 6.28
N PHE A 149 11.87 -2.82 5.69
CA PHE A 149 10.93 -3.75 6.32
C PHE A 149 10.83 -5.08 5.56
N ASN A 150 11.93 -5.50 4.96
CA ASN A 150 12.09 -6.82 4.35
C ASN A 150 12.97 -7.66 5.29
N TYR A 151 12.42 -8.76 5.82
CA TYR A 151 13.04 -9.61 6.86
C TYR A 151 13.38 -11.03 6.37
N ASP A 152 13.56 -11.19 5.06
CA ASP A 152 13.99 -12.44 4.43
C ASP A 152 15.51 -12.67 4.48
#